data_AF-A0A1M5EP66-F1
#
_entry.id   AF-A0A1M5EP66-F1
#
_cell.length_a   1.000
_cell.length_b   1.000
_cell.length_c   1.000
_cell.angle_alpha   90.00
_cell.angle_beta   90.00
_cell.angle_gamma   90.00
#
_symmetry.space_group_name_H-M   'P 1'
#
loop_
_entity.id
_entity.type
_entity.pdbx_description
1 polymer ?
#
loop_
_entity_poly.entity_id
_entity_poly.type
_entity_poly.pdbx_seq_one_letter_code
_entity_poly.pdbx_strand_id
1 'polypeptide(L)'
;MIEHQNIDGRDVWLKVDPHPANRENPNIIPTEYFTATYYTQEPLSGPITGETVTDDDGTPKLFESPVAALTFAWKRLKGSA
;
A
#
# COMPACT_ATOMS: atom_id res chain seq x y z
N MET A 1 -2.19 -7.40 4.80
CA MET A 1 -0.84 -8.00 4.85
C MET A 1 0.15 -6.93 5.29
N ILE A 2 1.12 -7.25 6.13
CA ILE A 2 2.20 -6.32 6.51
C ILE A 2 3.53 -7.04 6.25
N GLU A 3 4.46 -6.36 5.61
CA GLU A 3 5.77 -6.88 5.26
C GLU A 3 6.88 -5.94 5.74
N HIS A 4 7.88 -6.50 6.42
CA HIS A 4 9.08 -5.78 6.82
C HIS A 4 10.11 -5.84 5.70
N GLN A 5 10.67 -4.70 5.31
CA GLN A 5 11.74 -4.64 4.33
C GLN A 5 12.81 -3.63 4.75
N ASN A 6 14.08 -3.98 4.49
CA ASN A 6 15.19 -3.05 4.61
C ASN A 6 15.48 -2.45 3.23
N ILE A 7 15.28 -1.14 3.08
CA ILE A 7 15.47 -0.39 1.83
C ILE A 7 16.50 0.70 2.10
N ASP A 8 17.61 0.68 1.36
CA ASP A 8 18.73 1.65 1.49
C ASP A 8 19.21 1.84 2.94
N GLY A 9 19.26 0.75 3.71
CA GLY A 9 19.69 0.74 5.11
C GLY A 9 18.64 1.26 6.10
N ARG A 10 17.42 1.55 5.64
CA ARG A 10 16.28 1.94 6.48
C ARG A 10 15.30 0.79 6.59
N ASP A 11 14.85 0.52 7.82
CA ASP A 11 13.77 -0.42 8.08
C ASP A 11 12.42 0.24 7.77
N VAL A 12 11.66 -0.39 6.88
CA VAL A 12 10.36 0.09 6.41
C VAL A 12 9.34 -1.04 6.51
N TRP A 13 8.14 -0.69 6.95
CA TRP A 13 7.02 -1.59 7.02
C TRP A 13 6.02 -1.23 5.94
N LEU A 14 5.74 -2.18 5.05
CA LEU A 14 4.76 -2.04 3.98
C LEU A 14 3.48 -2.76 4.39
N LYS A 15 2.39 -2.01 4.54
CA LYS A 15 1.05 -2.56 4.76
C LYS A 15 0.29 -2.54 3.44
N VAL A 16 -0.27 -3.68 3.09
CA VAL A 16 -1.20 -3.82 1.98
C VAL A 16 -2.56 -4.19 2.53
N ASP A 17 -3.54 -3.35 2.27
CA ASP A 17 -4.92 -3.54 2.68
C ASP A 17 -5.81 -3.78 1.44
N PRO A 18 -6.79 -4.70 1.52
CA PRO A 18 -7.80 -4.82 0.48
C PRO A 18 -8.68 -3.57 0.48
N HIS A 19 -8.95 -3.07 -0.72
CA HIS A 19 -9.81 -1.94 -0.98
C HIS A 19 -11.03 -2.42 -1.78
N PRO A 20 -12.24 -2.36 -1.20
CA PRO A 20 -13.44 -2.82 -1.87
C PRO A 20 -13.75 -1.91 -3.06
N ALA A 21 -13.96 -2.52 -4.24
CA ALA A 21 -14.52 -1.81 -5.38
C ALA A 21 -15.99 -1.50 -5.10
N ASN A 22 -16.29 -0.31 -4.60
CA ASN A 22 -17.66 0.10 -4.31
C ASN A 22 -18.45 0.19 -5.63
N ARG A 23 -19.46 -0.67 -5.83
CA ARG A 23 -20.31 -0.66 -7.03
C ARG A 23 -21.78 -0.87 -6.68
N GLU A 24 -22.65 -0.20 -7.43
CA GLU A 24 -24.11 -0.22 -7.27
C GLU A 24 -24.76 -1.57 -7.66
N ASN A 25 -24.06 -2.47 -8.37
CA ASN A 25 -24.63 -3.73 -8.88
C ASN A 25 -24.14 -4.96 -8.07
N PRO A 26 -25.03 -5.67 -7.36
CA PRO A 26 -24.68 -6.81 -6.50
C PRO A 26 -24.40 -8.13 -7.23
N ASN A 27 -24.61 -8.22 -8.55
CA ASN A 27 -24.50 -9.48 -9.31
C ASN A 27 -23.10 -9.76 -9.92
N ILE A 28 -22.10 -8.92 -9.62
CA ILE A 28 -20.75 -9.07 -10.15
C ILE A 28 -19.82 -9.46 -9.01
N ILE A 29 -18.97 -10.47 -9.21
CA ILE A 29 -17.93 -10.85 -8.24
C ILE A 29 -17.02 -9.64 -8.03
N PRO A 30 -16.84 -9.13 -6.79
CA PRO A 30 -16.06 -7.94 -6.56
C PRO A 30 -14.62 -8.15 -7.03
N THR A 31 -14.13 -7.26 -7.91
CA THR A 31 -12.69 -7.11 -8.09
C THR A 31 -12.17 -6.43 -6.82
N GLU A 32 -11.46 -7.18 -5.98
CA GLU A 32 -10.77 -6.59 -4.84
C GLU A 32 -9.53 -5.86 -5.35
N TYR A 33 -9.47 -4.57 -5.07
CA TYR A 33 -8.24 -3.82 -5.25
C TYR A 33 -7.42 -3.88 -3.97
N PHE A 34 -6.18 -3.45 -4.06
CA PHE A 34 -5.26 -3.37 -2.94
C PHE A 34 -4.67 -1.96 -2.90
N THR A 35 -4.48 -1.45 -1.70
CA THR A 35 -3.76 -0.19 -1.44
C THR A 35 -2.51 -0.49 -0.63
N ALA A 36 -1.44 0.26 -0.85
CA ALA A 36 -0.21 0.17 -0.07
C ALA A 36 -0.01 1.42 0.79
N THR A 37 0.40 1.21 2.04
CA THR A 37 0.82 2.26 2.96
C THR A 37 2.16 1.85 3.54
N TYR A 38 3.13 2.76 3.54
CA TYR A 38 4.44 2.49 4.12
C TYR A 38 4.61 3.24 5.45
N TYR A 39 5.35 2.64 6.37
CA TYR A 39 5.63 3.18 7.69
C TYR A 39 7.12 3.07 7.96
N THR A 40 7.73 4.14 8.48
CA THR A 40 9.13 4.16 8.92
C THR A 40 9.30 3.64 10.36
N GLN A 41 8.20 3.24 10.99
CA GLN A 41 8.16 2.64 12.32
C GLN A 41 7.18 1.47 12.28
N GLU A 42 7.38 0.49 13.16
CA GLU A 42 6.54 -0.70 13.17
C GLU A 42 5.08 -0.34 13.49
N PRO A 43 4.12 -0.60 12.58
CA PRO A 43 2.72 -0.14 12.67
C PRO A 43 1.93 -0.69 13.86
N LEU A 44 2.53 -1.53 14.72
CA LEU A 44 1.96 -2.04 15.96
C LEU A 44 2.12 -1.06 17.15
N SER A 45 2.97 -0.04 17.00
CA SER A 45 3.34 0.89 18.06
C SER A 45 2.61 2.24 17.98
N GLY A 46 1.30 2.26 18.24
CA GLY A 46 0.54 3.51 18.43
C GLY A 46 0.17 4.28 17.15
N PRO A 47 -0.20 5.57 17.25
CA PRO A 47 -0.65 6.37 16.09
C PRO A 47 0.55 6.75 15.22
N ILE A 48 0.91 5.84 14.31
CA ILE A 48 2.02 6.04 13.39
C ILE A 48 1.49 6.67 12.12
N THR A 49 2.11 7.77 11.71
CA THR A 49 1.81 8.42 10.44
C THR A 49 2.46 7.61 9.33
N GLY A 50 1.68 6.72 8.70
CA GLY A 50 2.07 6.04 7.48
C GLY A 50 1.76 6.90 6.26
N GLU A 51 2.59 6.82 5.23
CA GLU A 51 2.32 7.48 3.97
C GLU A 51 1.67 6.48 3.02
N THR A 52 0.47 6.84 2.54
CA THR A 52 -0.29 6.01 1.61
C THR A 52 0.21 6.28 0.21
N VAL A 53 0.41 5.21 -0.57
CA VAL A 53 0.78 5.34 -1.97
C VAL A 53 -0.39 5.94 -2.73
N THR A 54 -0.20 7.15 -3.25
CA THR A 54 -1.20 7.85 -4.06
C THR A 54 -0.81 7.90 -5.54
N ASP A 55 -1.81 8.04 -6.40
CA ASP A 55 -1.68 8.46 -7.78
C ASP A 55 -1.40 9.97 -7.89
N ASP A 56 -1.17 10.47 -9.11
CA ASP A 56 -0.85 11.88 -9.38
C ASP A 56 -1.95 12.85 -8.92
N ASP A 57 -3.20 12.38 -8.84
CA ASP A 57 -4.35 13.14 -8.33
C ASP A 57 -4.46 13.15 -6.79
N GLY A 58 -3.49 12.55 -6.08
CA GLY A 58 -3.49 12.46 -4.62
C GLY A 58 -4.47 11.42 -4.05
N THR A 59 -5.12 10.62 -4.90
CA THR A 59 -6.00 9.51 -4.49
C THR A 59 -5.19 8.25 -4.22
N PRO A 60 -5.58 7.38 -3.27
CA PRO A 60 -4.91 6.10 -3.05
C PRO A 60 -4.81 5.29 -4.34
N LYS A 61 -3.61 4.86 -4.70
CA LYS A 61 -3.38 4.04 -5.89
C LYS A 61 -3.94 2.65 -5.66
N LEU A 62 -4.80 2.22 -6.57
CA LEU A 62 -5.42 0.90 -6.54
C LEU A 62 -4.59 -0.09 -7.37
N PHE A 63 -4.31 -1.25 -6.78
CA PHE A 63 -3.59 -2.34 -7.42
C PHE A 63 -4.49 -3.57 -7.54
N GLU A 64 -4.34 -4.33 -8.63
CA GLU A 64 -5.10 -5.58 -8.84
C GLU A 64 -4.51 -6.78 -8.06
N SER A 65 -3.34 -6.60 -7.45
CA SER A 65 -2.65 -7.65 -6.69
C SER A 65 -1.85 -7.05 -5.53
N PRO A 66 -1.79 -7.73 -4.37
CA PRO A 66 -0.96 -7.29 -3.26
C PRO A 66 0.53 -7.24 -3.63
N VAL A 67 0.98 -8.12 -4.52
CA VAL A 67 2.37 -8.14 -4.99
C VAL A 67 2.67 -6.90 -5.85
N ALA A 68 1.71 -6.46 -6.67
CA ALA A 68 1.85 -5.24 -7.46
C ALA A 68 1.95 -4.00 -6.55
N ALA A 69 1.13 -3.96 -5.49
CA ALA A 69 1.16 -2.90 -4.48
C ALA A 69 2.52 -2.83 -3.76
N LEU A 70 3.05 -3.97 -3.30
CA LEU A 70 4.37 -4.07 -2.67
C LEU A 70 5.49 -3.64 -3.61
N THR A 71 5.51 -4.19 -4.83
CA THR A 71 6.57 -3.91 -5.82
C THR A 71 6.61 -2.43 -6.16
N PHE A 72 5.44 -1.79 -6.29
CA PHE A 72 5.34 -0.37 -6.54
C PHE A 72 5.87 0.44 -5.35
N ALA A 73 5.40 0.14 -4.13
CA ALA A 73 5.85 0.84 -2.92
C ALA A 73 7.37 0.75 -2.74
N TRP A 74 7.96 -0.43 -2.94
CA TRP A 74 9.41 -0.63 -2.89
C TRP A 74 10.15 0.20 -3.93
N LYS A 75 9.70 0.20 -5.19
CA LYS A 75 10.30 1.02 -6.26
C LYS A 75 10.20 2.52 -5.95
N ARG A 76 9.07 2.97 -5.41
CA ARG A 76 8.84 4.37 -5.03
C ARG A 76 9.83 4.80 -3.95
N LEU A 77 10.04 3.96 -2.93
CA LEU A 77 10.96 4.23 -1.83
C LEU A 77 12.43 4.22 -2.28
N LYS A 78 12.82 3.24 -3.10
CA LYS A 78 14.19 3.15 -3.65
C LYS A 78 14.51 4.26 -4.66
N GLY A 79 13.50 4.75 -5.37
CA GLY A 79 13.63 5.80 -6.38
C GLY A 79 13.54 7.24 -5.84
N SER A 80 13.37 7.43 -4.54
CA SER A 80 13.28 8.75 -3.90
C SER A 80 14.63 9.28 -3.39
N ALA A 81 15.74 8.82 -3.99
CA ALA A 81 17.10 9.26 -3.71
C ALA A 81 17.55 10.42 -4.62
#